data_AF-A0AAN0J1X0-F1
#
_entry.id   AF-A0AAN0J1X0-F1
#
_cell.length_a   1.000
_cell.length_b   1.000
_cell.length_c   1.000
_cell.angle_alpha   90.00
_cell.angle_beta   90.00
_cell.angle_gamma   90.00
#
_symmetry.space_group_name_H-M   'P 1'
#
loop_
_entity.id
_entity.type
_entity.pdbx_description
1 polymer ?
#
loop_
_entity_poly.entity_id
_entity_poly.type
_entity_poly.pdbx_seq_one_letter_code
_entity_poly.pdbx_strand_id
1 'polypeptide(L)'
;MARRESLYHDTARLIDELEAKKGSLKSLAFKTKGLSLPRKKALFVLAEKTIQKQTVLSQVIKESKLLEKTTKLTQSLSLVILYELFFGQEKLTIKGPLTRSVLKHSVLLRQIFNKVSKDSPSDSTSSELPRYVRLNALKCASPVELTNELVKLGLKEVPFNKDIQFILKDKGNDWYFKDDLIPDLYVLPYSVKLTNTSLYTSGKIILQDKSSCIASYVLSPPPGASVIDACAAPGSKTSHIAAAMKNTGSIHAFDRDKKRCDAMKALLRKYNVTCVTVSNMDFLKVCPEDYSNVQYILVDPSCSGSGIIRRQEIHSSVSPQRLTSLSRFQSMILKHALSFPSVKRVVYSTCSIHPEENEGVVSEALSAHKDQFKLVHILPDWTNRGLAEYEGGSCCVRVIPSEDFCQGFFVASFERID
;
A
#
# COMPACT_ATOMS: atom_id res chain seq x y z
N MET A 1 9.81 -35.97 0.46
CA MET A 1 10.22 -35.95 1.88
C MET A 1 11.21 -34.84 2.20
N ALA A 2 12.41 -34.81 1.61
CA ALA A 2 13.41 -33.73 1.79
C ALA A 2 12.98 -32.32 1.33
N ARG A 3 11.84 -32.18 0.64
CA ARG A 3 11.39 -30.94 -0.01
C ARG A 3 10.79 -29.88 0.94
N ARG A 4 10.25 -30.27 2.11
CA ARG A 4 9.63 -29.32 3.07
C ARG A 4 10.61 -28.76 4.09
N GLU A 5 11.50 -29.59 4.63
CA GLU A 5 12.56 -29.11 5.53
C GLU A 5 13.48 -28.12 4.81
N SER A 6 13.78 -28.37 3.52
CA SER A 6 14.45 -27.37 2.69
C SER A 6 13.66 -26.06 2.56
N LEU A 7 12.32 -26.08 2.48
CA LEU A 7 11.53 -24.85 2.37
C LEU A 7 11.64 -24.00 3.65
N TYR A 8 11.67 -24.62 4.84
CA TYR A 8 11.85 -23.88 6.09
C TYR A 8 13.23 -23.25 6.19
N HIS A 9 14.28 -23.97 5.79
CA HIS A 9 15.62 -23.40 5.70
C HIS A 9 15.72 -22.29 4.65
N ASP A 10 15.08 -22.47 3.49
CA ASP A 10 15.00 -21.44 2.45
C ASP A 10 14.28 -20.19 2.98
N THR A 11 13.21 -20.38 3.74
CA THR A 11 12.42 -19.29 4.36
C THR A 11 13.22 -18.59 5.45
N ALA A 12 13.90 -19.33 6.33
CA ALA A 12 14.76 -18.78 7.36
C ALA A 12 15.88 -17.93 6.75
N ARG A 13 16.57 -18.45 5.71
CA ARG A 13 17.58 -17.69 4.97
C ARG A 13 17.02 -16.43 4.34
N LEU A 14 15.82 -16.50 3.77
CA LEU A 14 15.16 -15.33 3.20
C LEU A 14 14.86 -14.26 4.27
N ILE A 15 14.45 -14.66 5.47
CA ILE A 15 14.25 -13.76 6.60
C ILE A 15 15.59 -13.15 7.04
N ASP A 16 16.66 -13.95 7.17
CA ASP A 16 18.00 -13.46 7.50
C ASP A 16 18.50 -12.43 6.47
N GLU A 17 18.28 -12.67 5.18
CA GLU A 17 18.65 -11.72 4.10
C GLU A 17 17.82 -10.43 4.14
N LEU A 18 16.55 -10.53 4.54
CA LEU A 18 15.67 -9.38 4.73
C LEU A 18 16.14 -8.52 5.90
N GLU A 19 16.46 -9.14 7.04
CA GLU A 19 17.00 -8.48 8.23
C GLU A 19 18.36 -7.82 7.95
N ALA A 20 19.20 -8.47 7.14
CA ALA A 20 20.45 -7.92 6.61
C ALA A 20 20.25 -6.83 5.53
N LYS A 21 19.01 -6.40 5.27
CA LYS A 21 18.65 -5.31 4.35
C LYS A 21 19.13 -5.52 2.90
N LYS A 22 19.24 -6.78 2.44
CA LYS A 22 19.73 -7.10 1.08
C LYS A 22 18.70 -6.84 -0.05
N GLY A 23 17.46 -6.52 0.31
CA GLY A 23 16.39 -6.23 -0.65
C GLY A 23 15.01 -6.25 -0.01
N SER A 24 13.95 -6.08 -0.81
CA SER A 24 12.58 -6.31 -0.35
C SER A 24 12.26 -7.81 -0.33
N LEU A 25 11.36 -8.25 0.56
CA LEU A 25 10.95 -9.65 0.72
C LEU A 25 10.56 -10.28 -0.63
N LYS A 26 9.73 -9.58 -1.41
CA LYS A 26 9.30 -10.03 -2.75
C LYS A 26 10.48 -10.13 -3.72
N SER A 27 11.39 -9.17 -3.71
CA SER A 27 12.56 -9.22 -4.60
C SER A 27 13.48 -10.40 -4.26
N LEU A 28 13.73 -10.64 -2.97
CA LEU A 28 14.61 -11.71 -2.50
C LEU A 28 14.00 -13.09 -2.81
N ALA A 29 12.73 -13.30 -2.47
CA ALA A 29 12.04 -14.57 -2.71
C ALA A 29 12.00 -14.99 -4.19
N PHE A 30 11.80 -14.02 -5.09
CA PHE A 30 11.73 -14.32 -6.53
C PHE A 30 13.12 -14.36 -7.21
N LYS A 31 14.15 -13.78 -6.60
CA LYS A 31 15.56 -13.86 -7.05
C LYS A 31 16.27 -15.16 -6.64
N THR A 32 15.74 -15.91 -5.66
CA THR A 32 16.34 -17.18 -5.22
C THR A 32 16.55 -18.13 -6.41
N LYS A 33 17.81 -18.47 -6.70
CA LYS A 33 18.17 -19.37 -7.81
C LYS A 33 17.83 -20.82 -7.47
N GLY A 34 17.54 -21.64 -8.48
CA GLY A 34 17.29 -23.08 -8.29
C GLY A 34 15.91 -23.49 -7.74
N LEU A 35 14.98 -22.54 -7.53
CA LEU A 35 13.61 -22.82 -7.11
C LEU A 35 12.61 -22.63 -8.26
N SER A 36 11.62 -23.53 -8.38
CA SER A 36 10.50 -23.38 -9.30
C SER A 36 9.58 -22.22 -8.88
N LEU A 37 8.84 -21.64 -9.84
CA LEU A 37 7.94 -20.52 -9.56
C LEU A 37 6.89 -20.81 -8.45
N PRO A 38 6.23 -21.98 -8.41
CA PRO A 38 5.33 -22.33 -7.31
C PRO A 38 6.03 -22.34 -5.95
N ARG A 39 7.29 -22.80 -5.92
CA ARG A 39 8.09 -22.88 -4.69
C ARG A 39 8.55 -21.51 -4.22
N LYS A 40 8.90 -20.60 -5.14
CA LYS A 40 9.17 -19.19 -4.84
C LYS A 40 7.94 -18.49 -4.25
N LYS A 41 6.74 -18.79 -4.76
CA LYS A 41 5.49 -18.28 -4.18
C LYS A 41 5.25 -18.83 -2.78
N ALA A 42 5.42 -20.13 -2.56
CA ALA A 42 5.27 -20.74 -1.24
C ALA A 42 6.27 -20.17 -0.23
N LEU A 43 7.53 -20.01 -0.65
CA LEU A 43 8.60 -19.37 0.11
C LEU A 43 8.23 -17.93 0.52
N PHE A 44 7.78 -17.12 -0.44
CA PHE A 44 7.34 -15.75 -0.19
C PHE A 44 6.20 -15.69 0.83
N VAL A 45 5.16 -16.50 0.63
CA VAL A 45 3.97 -16.51 1.50
C VAL A 45 4.32 -16.98 2.92
N LEU A 46 5.15 -18.02 3.05
CA LEU A 46 5.55 -18.52 4.36
C LEU A 46 6.42 -17.51 5.12
N ALA A 47 7.37 -16.86 4.44
CA ALA A 47 8.18 -15.80 5.04
C ALA A 47 7.31 -14.61 5.46
N GLU A 48 6.42 -14.14 4.58
CA GLU A 48 5.49 -13.03 4.86
C GLU A 48 4.68 -13.30 6.13
N LYS A 49 4.04 -14.47 6.20
CA LYS A 49 3.22 -14.86 7.36
C LYS A 49 4.03 -15.09 8.64
N THR A 50 5.24 -15.61 8.52
CA THR A 50 6.14 -15.79 9.68
C THR A 50 6.53 -14.43 10.26
N ILE A 51 6.89 -13.47 9.39
CA ILE A 51 7.29 -12.13 9.80
C ILE A 51 6.11 -11.39 10.47
N GLN A 52 4.89 -11.52 9.93
CA GLN A 52 3.68 -10.96 10.55
C GLN A 52 3.47 -11.39 12.01
N LYS A 53 3.96 -12.57 12.39
CA LYS A 53 3.86 -13.09 13.77
C LYS A 53 5.19 -13.03 14.53
N GLN A 54 6.21 -12.37 13.99
CA GLN A 54 7.58 -12.39 14.53
C GLN A 54 7.66 -11.93 15.99
N THR A 55 6.88 -10.92 16.39
CA THR A 55 6.88 -10.39 17.77
C THR A 55 6.46 -11.47 18.77
N VAL A 56 5.28 -12.06 18.58
CA VAL A 56 4.74 -13.13 19.43
C VAL A 56 5.67 -14.35 19.41
N LEU A 57 6.11 -14.77 18.22
CA LEU A 57 6.98 -15.93 18.07
C LEU A 57 8.36 -15.72 18.72
N SER A 58 8.93 -14.52 18.63
CA SER A 58 10.22 -14.18 19.27
C SER A 58 10.11 -14.22 20.80
N GLN A 59 8.98 -13.76 21.35
CA GLN A 59 8.73 -13.85 22.78
C GLN A 59 8.58 -15.31 23.24
N VAL A 60 7.87 -16.15 22.47
CA VAL A 60 7.79 -17.59 22.74
C VAL A 60 9.18 -18.25 22.70
N ILE A 61 10.04 -17.91 21.73
CA ILE A 61 11.42 -18.43 21.67
C ILE A 61 12.20 -18.05 22.93
N LYS A 62 12.10 -16.79 23.35
CA LYS A 62 12.80 -16.25 24.53
C LYS A 62 12.32 -16.92 25.82
N GLU A 63 11.01 -16.97 26.08
CA GLU A 63 10.45 -17.54 27.30
C GLU A 63 10.65 -19.07 27.39
N SER A 64 10.60 -19.76 26.24
CA SER A 64 10.81 -21.21 26.21
C SER A 64 12.28 -21.63 26.30
N LYS A 65 13.22 -20.68 26.11
CA LYS A 65 14.65 -20.94 25.96
C LYS A 65 14.94 -21.97 24.86
N LEU A 66 14.18 -21.91 23.76
CA LEU A 66 14.18 -22.94 22.73
C LEU A 66 15.56 -23.11 22.07
N LEU A 67 16.27 -22.01 21.83
CA LEU A 67 17.59 -22.01 21.20
C LEU A 67 18.65 -22.67 22.09
N GLU A 68 18.54 -22.52 23.42
CA GLU A 68 19.43 -23.19 24.38
C GLU A 68 19.18 -24.70 24.41
N LYS A 69 17.90 -25.09 24.28
CA LYS A 69 17.47 -26.50 24.33
C LYS A 69 17.72 -27.27 23.03
N THR A 70 18.01 -26.59 21.91
CA THR A 70 18.19 -27.22 20.60
C THR A 70 19.35 -26.59 19.83
N THR A 71 20.51 -27.25 19.89
CA THR A 71 21.82 -26.77 19.39
C THR A 71 21.94 -26.53 17.88
N LYS A 72 20.92 -26.85 17.08
CA LYS A 72 20.92 -26.69 15.61
C LYS A 72 19.86 -25.71 15.09
N LEU A 73 19.15 -25.01 15.96
CA LEU A 73 18.16 -24.01 15.56
C LEU A 73 18.79 -22.62 15.51
N THR A 74 18.52 -21.89 14.44
CA THR A 74 18.75 -20.44 14.38
C THR A 74 17.48 -19.71 14.83
N GLN A 75 17.60 -18.41 15.13
CA GLN A 75 16.44 -17.55 15.44
C GLN A 75 15.39 -17.62 14.32
N SER A 76 15.79 -17.32 13.09
CA SER A 76 14.90 -17.29 11.93
C SER A 76 14.28 -18.65 11.60
N LEU A 77 15.03 -19.74 11.77
CA LEU A 77 14.47 -21.09 11.60
C LEU A 77 13.45 -21.43 12.68
N SER A 78 13.70 -21.00 13.92
CA SER A 78 12.76 -21.18 15.02
C SER A 78 11.45 -20.41 14.77
N LEU A 79 11.53 -19.18 14.26
CA LEU A 79 10.35 -18.41 13.88
C LEU A 79 9.49 -19.15 12.85
N VAL A 80 10.09 -19.66 11.77
CA VAL A 80 9.37 -20.38 10.71
C VAL A 80 8.71 -21.67 11.24
N ILE A 81 9.44 -22.45 12.04
CA ILE A 81 8.91 -23.71 12.60
C ILE A 81 7.78 -23.44 13.59
N LEU A 82 7.92 -22.42 14.45
CA LEU A 82 6.88 -22.07 15.41
C LEU A 82 5.65 -21.46 14.71
N TYR A 83 5.84 -20.69 13.64
CA TYR A 83 4.73 -20.22 12.80
C TYR A 83 3.90 -21.40 12.28
N GLU A 84 4.56 -22.40 11.68
CA GLU A 84 3.90 -23.62 11.20
C GLU A 84 3.28 -24.44 12.35
N LEU A 85 3.89 -24.45 13.54
CA LEU A 85 3.35 -25.16 14.71
C LEU A 85 2.03 -24.58 15.22
N PHE A 86 1.93 -23.26 15.26
CA PHE A 86 0.80 -22.57 15.89
C PHE A 86 -0.27 -22.12 14.88
N PHE A 87 0.14 -21.78 13.65
CA PHE A 87 -0.73 -21.14 12.65
C PHE A 87 -0.81 -21.92 11.31
N GLY A 88 0.02 -22.95 11.12
CA GLY A 88 0.00 -23.78 9.91
C GLY A 88 -1.31 -24.56 9.76
N GLN A 89 -1.91 -24.52 8.56
CA GLN A 89 -3.15 -25.27 8.24
C GLN A 89 -2.91 -26.77 8.10
N GLU A 90 -1.67 -27.18 7.86
CA GLU A 90 -1.28 -28.58 7.84
C GLU A 90 -0.53 -28.90 9.14
N LYS A 91 -1.03 -29.86 9.94
CA LYS A 91 -0.33 -30.37 11.13
C LYS A 91 1.14 -30.57 10.77
N LEU A 92 2.04 -29.85 11.45
CA LEU A 92 3.50 -29.96 11.31
C LEU A 92 3.87 -31.40 11.01
N THR A 93 4.10 -31.71 9.74
CA THR A 93 4.16 -33.11 9.34
C THR A 93 5.52 -33.60 9.83
N ILE A 94 5.54 -34.41 10.89
CA ILE A 94 6.74 -34.91 11.58
C ILE A 94 7.67 -35.61 10.58
N LYS A 95 8.56 -34.86 9.91
CA LYS A 95 9.35 -35.41 8.79
C LYS A 95 10.75 -34.78 8.70
N GLY A 96 11.37 -34.50 9.86
CA GLY A 96 12.78 -34.09 9.97
C GLY A 96 13.29 -34.07 11.43
N PRO A 97 14.60 -34.25 11.69
CA PRO A 97 15.17 -34.28 13.04
C PRO A 97 15.02 -32.94 13.79
N LEU A 98 15.04 -31.81 13.08
CA LEU A 98 14.90 -30.48 13.67
C LEU A 98 13.46 -30.21 14.14
N THR A 99 12.47 -30.47 13.28
CA THR A 99 11.05 -30.34 13.65
C THR A 99 10.70 -31.28 14.79
N ARG A 100 11.28 -32.49 14.83
CA ARG A 100 11.14 -33.42 15.96
C ARG A 100 11.71 -32.85 17.26
N SER A 101 12.86 -32.17 17.23
CA SER A 101 13.44 -31.53 18.43
C SER A 101 12.54 -30.43 18.98
N VAL A 102 11.94 -29.60 18.11
CA VAL A 102 10.99 -28.57 18.54
C VAL A 102 9.72 -29.20 19.12
N LEU A 103 9.20 -30.26 18.46
CA LEU A 103 8.00 -30.95 18.89
C LEU A 103 8.13 -31.67 20.25
N LYS A 104 9.35 -32.06 20.66
CA LYS A 104 9.60 -32.57 22.03
C LYS A 104 9.17 -31.57 23.11
N HIS A 105 9.20 -30.27 22.79
CA HIS A 105 8.79 -29.19 23.69
C HIS A 105 7.40 -28.64 23.39
N SER A 106 6.60 -29.30 22.55
CA SER A 106 5.32 -28.78 22.03
C SER A 106 4.31 -28.41 23.12
N VAL A 107 4.23 -29.15 24.22
CA VAL A 107 3.32 -28.84 25.34
C VAL A 107 3.71 -27.53 26.01
N LEU A 108 4.99 -27.39 26.40
CA LEU A 108 5.53 -26.16 26.98
C LEU A 108 5.39 -24.98 26.03
N LEU A 109 5.72 -25.18 24.75
CA LEU A 109 5.60 -24.16 23.71
C LEU A 109 4.16 -23.67 23.55
N ARG A 110 3.17 -24.57 23.59
CA ARG A 110 1.74 -24.20 23.55
C ARG A 110 1.29 -23.46 24.80
N GLN A 111 1.75 -23.86 25.99
CA GLN A 111 1.45 -23.15 27.24
C GLN A 111 1.99 -21.72 27.23
N ILE A 112 3.25 -21.55 26.84
CA ILE A 112 3.89 -20.24 26.71
C ILE A 112 3.20 -19.42 25.62
N PHE A 113 2.92 -20.00 24.46
CA PHE A 113 2.20 -19.32 23.39
C PHE A 113 0.83 -18.79 23.86
N ASN A 114 0.06 -19.60 24.58
CA ASN A 114 -1.24 -19.18 25.11
C ASN A 114 -1.12 -18.06 26.14
N LYS A 115 -0.05 -18.05 26.95
CA LYS A 115 0.24 -16.97 27.90
C LYS A 115 0.63 -15.68 27.16
N VAL A 116 1.61 -15.76 26.27
CA VAL A 116 2.09 -14.64 25.45
C VAL A 116 0.97 -14.05 24.60
N SER A 117 0.09 -14.88 24.05
CA SER A 117 -1.05 -14.42 23.22
C SER A 117 -2.17 -13.77 24.03
N LYS A 118 -2.25 -14.02 25.35
CA LYS A 118 -3.20 -13.37 26.27
C LYS A 118 -2.65 -12.05 26.83
N ASP A 119 -1.35 -12.00 27.11
CA ASP A 119 -0.66 -10.83 27.66
C ASP A 119 -0.26 -9.82 26.57
N SER A 120 -0.18 -10.26 25.31
CA SER A 120 -0.14 -9.34 24.18
C SER A 120 -1.50 -8.63 24.12
N PRO A 121 -1.55 -7.28 24.06
CA PRO A 121 -2.79 -6.60 23.70
C PRO A 121 -3.29 -7.30 22.46
N SER A 122 -4.54 -7.78 22.51
CA SER A 122 -5.16 -8.66 21.53
C SER A 122 -4.46 -8.47 20.20
N ASP A 123 -3.78 -9.51 19.73
CA ASP A 123 -3.29 -9.61 18.37
C ASP A 123 -4.56 -9.51 17.51
N SER A 124 -5.04 -8.28 17.36
CA SER A 124 -6.33 -7.91 16.82
C SER A 124 -6.20 -8.39 15.41
N THR A 125 -6.78 -9.57 15.16
CA THR A 125 -7.03 -10.19 13.86
C THR A 125 -6.44 -9.31 12.80
N SER A 126 -5.18 -9.54 12.38
CA SER A 126 -4.44 -8.72 11.40
C SER A 126 -5.47 -8.03 10.51
N SER A 127 -5.80 -6.75 10.79
CA SER A 127 -7.13 -6.25 10.40
C SER A 127 -7.14 -6.20 8.89
N GLU A 128 -7.71 -7.23 8.27
CA GLU A 128 -7.65 -7.40 6.83
C GLU A 128 -8.53 -6.29 6.28
N LEU A 129 -7.88 -5.18 5.91
CA LEU A 129 -8.57 -4.03 5.37
C LEU A 129 -9.46 -4.50 4.22
N PRO A 130 -10.67 -3.93 4.10
CA PRO A 130 -11.56 -4.27 3.01
C PRO A 130 -10.86 -4.07 1.66
N ARG A 131 -11.34 -4.80 0.68
CA ARG A 131 -10.86 -4.69 -0.69
C ARG A 131 -11.62 -3.59 -1.41
N TYR A 132 -10.87 -2.62 -1.91
CA TYR A 132 -11.39 -1.54 -2.73
C TYR A 132 -11.26 -1.86 -4.22
N VAL A 133 -12.35 -1.60 -4.95
CA VAL A 133 -12.48 -1.89 -6.38
C VAL A 133 -13.06 -0.66 -7.07
N ARG A 134 -12.24 0.01 -7.86
CA ARG A 134 -12.67 1.14 -8.69
C ARG A 134 -13.16 0.63 -10.03
N LEU A 135 -14.35 1.05 -10.45
CA LEU A 135 -14.83 0.82 -11.81
C LEU A 135 -14.04 1.70 -12.78
N ASN A 136 -13.69 1.15 -13.95
CA ASN A 136 -13.03 1.92 -14.98
C ASN A 136 -14.06 2.59 -15.90
N ALA A 137 -14.40 3.84 -15.62
CA ALA A 137 -15.34 4.64 -16.42
C ALA A 137 -14.96 4.75 -17.91
N LEU A 138 -13.68 4.55 -18.28
CA LEU A 138 -13.22 4.57 -19.67
C LEU A 138 -13.56 3.29 -20.46
N LYS A 139 -13.99 2.23 -19.77
CA LYS A 139 -14.38 0.94 -20.38
C LYS A 139 -15.77 0.47 -19.99
N CYS A 140 -16.33 1.03 -18.93
CA CYS A 140 -17.64 0.69 -18.40
C CYS A 140 -18.45 1.97 -18.17
N ALA A 141 -19.54 2.13 -18.93
CA ALA A 141 -20.48 3.23 -18.73
C ALA A 141 -21.42 3.00 -17.53
N SER A 142 -21.51 1.75 -17.04
CA SER A 142 -22.44 1.34 -15.99
C SER A 142 -21.84 0.28 -15.09
N PRO A 143 -22.19 0.24 -13.78
CA PRO A 143 -21.69 -0.75 -12.84
C PRO A 143 -22.35 -2.13 -12.96
N VAL A 144 -23.36 -2.30 -13.83
CA VAL A 144 -24.16 -3.54 -13.96
C VAL A 144 -23.31 -4.79 -14.12
N GLU A 145 -22.24 -4.75 -14.90
CA GLU A 145 -21.35 -5.90 -15.07
C GLU A 145 -20.65 -6.29 -13.76
N LEU A 146 -20.20 -5.28 -12.99
CA LEU A 146 -19.56 -5.50 -11.70
C LEU A 146 -20.58 -6.03 -10.69
N THR A 147 -21.74 -5.40 -10.54
CA THR A 147 -22.75 -5.82 -9.57
C THR A 147 -23.25 -7.24 -9.85
N ASN A 148 -23.48 -7.59 -11.12
CA ASN A 148 -23.81 -8.96 -11.53
C ASN A 148 -22.72 -9.97 -11.16
N GLU A 149 -21.45 -9.63 -11.33
CA GLU A 149 -20.34 -10.49 -10.93
C GLU A 149 -20.26 -10.65 -9.40
N LEU A 150 -20.47 -9.57 -8.64
CA LEU A 150 -20.47 -9.62 -7.18
C LEU A 150 -21.63 -10.48 -6.65
N VAL A 151 -22.83 -10.38 -7.23
CA VAL A 151 -23.99 -11.22 -6.89
C VAL A 151 -23.72 -12.69 -7.21
N LYS A 152 -23.09 -13.00 -8.35
CA LYS A 152 -22.67 -14.38 -8.67
C LYS A 152 -21.67 -14.95 -7.68
N LEU A 153 -20.82 -14.10 -7.09
CA LEU A 153 -19.90 -14.47 -6.01
C LEU A 153 -20.59 -14.60 -4.65
N GLY A 154 -21.92 -14.44 -4.59
CA GLY A 154 -22.72 -14.57 -3.37
C GLY A 154 -22.74 -13.32 -2.50
N LEU A 155 -22.28 -12.18 -3.01
CA LEU A 155 -22.28 -10.92 -2.28
C LEU A 155 -23.60 -10.17 -2.43
N LYS A 156 -24.05 -9.53 -1.36
CA LYS A 156 -25.26 -8.72 -1.30
C LYS A 156 -24.90 -7.26 -1.11
N GLU A 157 -25.56 -6.39 -1.84
CA GLU A 157 -25.39 -4.95 -1.64
C GLU A 157 -25.96 -4.56 -0.28
N VAL A 158 -25.19 -3.80 0.49
CA VAL A 158 -25.63 -3.17 1.72
C VAL A 158 -25.51 -1.66 1.59
N PRO A 159 -26.36 -0.86 2.25
CA PRO A 159 -26.19 0.58 2.31
C PRO A 159 -24.82 0.93 2.92
N PHE A 160 -24.22 2.01 2.43
CA PHE A 160 -23.04 2.58 3.08
C PHE A 160 -23.33 2.91 4.55
N ASN A 161 -22.41 2.56 5.44
CA ASN A 161 -22.44 2.94 6.84
C ASN A 161 -21.12 3.64 7.18
N LYS A 162 -21.20 4.84 7.78
CA LYS A 162 -20.03 5.58 8.26
C LYS A 162 -19.25 4.77 9.31
N ASP A 163 -19.96 3.96 10.11
CA ASP A 163 -19.33 2.98 10.98
C ASP A 163 -19.07 1.68 10.21
N ILE A 164 -18.00 1.69 9.41
CA ILE A 164 -17.55 0.50 8.68
C ILE A 164 -17.19 -0.64 9.65
N GLN A 165 -16.80 -0.35 10.91
CA GLN A 165 -16.55 -1.41 11.90
C GLN A 165 -17.79 -2.23 12.18
N PHE A 166 -18.96 -1.58 12.24
CA PHE A 166 -20.22 -2.27 12.41
C PHE A 166 -20.44 -3.27 11.26
N ILE A 167 -20.23 -2.85 10.00
CA ILE A 167 -20.32 -3.75 8.85
C ILE A 167 -19.34 -4.93 8.98
N LEU A 168 -18.09 -4.66 9.33
CA LEU A 168 -17.04 -5.68 9.44
C LEU A 168 -17.26 -6.69 10.59
N LYS A 169 -17.96 -6.29 11.66
CA LYS A 169 -18.24 -7.14 12.83
C LYS A 169 -19.57 -7.89 12.71
N ASP A 170 -20.60 -7.25 12.17
CA ASP A 170 -21.99 -7.74 12.18
C ASP A 170 -22.34 -8.55 10.92
N LYS A 171 -21.70 -8.25 9.79
CA LYS A 171 -21.95 -8.92 8.52
C LYS A 171 -20.86 -9.97 8.29
N GLY A 172 -21.24 -11.11 7.70
CA GLY A 172 -20.28 -12.15 7.29
C GLY A 172 -19.35 -11.67 6.17
N ASN A 173 -18.89 -12.57 5.30
CA ASN A 173 -18.10 -12.18 4.11
C ASN A 173 -18.96 -12.07 2.84
N ASP A 174 -20.27 -11.83 2.97
CA ASP A 174 -21.27 -11.85 1.89
C ASP A 174 -21.83 -10.46 1.56
N TRP A 175 -21.10 -9.37 1.82
CA TRP A 175 -21.55 -8.00 1.59
C TRP A 175 -20.69 -7.25 0.57
N TYR A 176 -21.26 -6.19 0.00
CA TYR A 176 -20.52 -5.11 -0.65
C TYR A 176 -21.28 -3.79 -0.55
N PHE A 177 -20.59 -2.67 -0.67
CA PHE A 177 -21.24 -1.35 -0.76
C PHE A 177 -20.44 -0.39 -1.65
N LYS A 178 -21.07 0.70 -2.07
CA LYS A 178 -20.42 1.79 -2.80
C LYS A 178 -19.85 2.82 -1.81
N ASP A 179 -18.64 3.29 -2.06
CA ASP A 179 -18.02 4.36 -1.29
C ASP A 179 -18.81 5.67 -1.43
N ASP A 180 -18.89 6.43 -0.34
CA ASP A 180 -19.61 7.70 -0.28
C ASP A 180 -18.81 8.90 -0.79
N LEU A 181 -17.48 8.79 -0.74
CA LEU A 181 -16.57 9.88 -1.11
C LEU A 181 -16.06 9.75 -2.54
N ILE A 182 -15.53 8.58 -2.90
CA ILE A 182 -14.89 8.35 -4.19
C ILE A 182 -15.91 7.78 -5.17
N PRO A 183 -16.25 8.50 -6.26
CA PRO A 183 -17.14 8.00 -7.28
C PRO A 183 -16.64 6.66 -7.84
N ASP A 184 -17.57 5.76 -8.10
CA ASP A 184 -17.32 4.46 -8.72
C ASP A 184 -16.34 3.54 -7.98
N LEU A 185 -16.15 3.77 -6.68
CA LEU A 185 -15.39 2.90 -5.78
C LEU A 185 -16.34 1.98 -5.01
N TYR A 186 -16.03 0.69 -5.01
CA TYR A 186 -16.77 -0.35 -4.29
C TYR A 186 -15.89 -0.97 -3.22
N VAL A 187 -16.51 -1.29 -2.09
CA VAL A 187 -15.87 -1.85 -0.91
C VAL A 187 -16.39 -3.27 -0.69
N LEU A 188 -15.45 -4.21 -0.57
CA LEU A 188 -15.71 -5.65 -0.47
C LEU A 188 -14.96 -6.25 0.71
N PRO A 189 -15.38 -7.41 1.23
CA PRO A 189 -14.56 -8.22 2.11
C PRO A 189 -13.20 -8.55 1.47
N TYR A 190 -12.15 -8.56 2.29
CA TYR A 190 -10.78 -8.85 1.82
C TYR A 190 -10.65 -10.20 1.10
N SER A 191 -11.44 -11.19 1.55
CA SER A 191 -11.46 -12.58 1.06
C SER A 191 -11.89 -12.71 -0.41
N VAL A 192 -12.64 -11.74 -0.94
CA VAL A 192 -13.12 -11.75 -2.32
C VAL A 192 -11.95 -11.59 -3.29
N LYS A 193 -11.83 -12.51 -4.26
CA LYS A 193 -10.75 -12.51 -5.26
C LYS A 193 -11.27 -12.19 -6.65
N LEU A 194 -11.08 -10.95 -7.09
CA LEU A 194 -11.48 -10.52 -8.44
C LEU A 194 -10.37 -10.64 -9.49
N THR A 195 -9.13 -10.96 -9.10
CA THR A 195 -7.98 -10.94 -10.01
C THR A 195 -8.07 -11.94 -11.18
N ASN A 196 -8.93 -12.96 -11.05
CA ASN A 196 -9.12 -13.99 -12.07
C ASN A 196 -10.37 -13.76 -12.92
N THR A 197 -11.16 -12.72 -12.62
CA THR A 197 -12.40 -12.40 -13.36
C THR A 197 -12.08 -11.76 -14.70
N SER A 198 -12.99 -11.90 -15.66
CA SER A 198 -12.91 -11.22 -16.95
C SER A 198 -12.91 -9.69 -16.78
N LEU A 199 -13.61 -9.17 -15.77
CA LEU A 199 -13.64 -7.73 -15.45
C LEU A 199 -12.24 -7.21 -15.11
N TYR A 200 -11.51 -7.92 -14.26
CA TYR A 200 -10.15 -7.50 -13.88
C TYR A 200 -9.17 -7.69 -15.02
N THR A 201 -9.19 -8.82 -15.72
CA THR A 201 -8.23 -9.12 -16.81
C THR A 201 -8.43 -8.22 -18.01
N SER A 202 -9.68 -7.88 -18.34
CA SER A 202 -10.02 -6.90 -19.39
C SER A 202 -9.81 -5.45 -18.96
N GLY A 203 -9.56 -5.17 -17.67
CA GLY A 203 -9.32 -3.80 -17.17
C GLY A 203 -10.59 -2.95 -17.01
N LYS A 204 -11.75 -3.59 -16.92
CA LYS A 204 -13.03 -2.95 -16.56
C LYS A 204 -13.11 -2.55 -15.08
N ILE A 205 -12.34 -3.25 -14.23
CA ILE A 205 -12.15 -2.90 -12.82
C ILE A 205 -10.68 -2.77 -12.45
N ILE A 206 -10.43 -1.98 -11.41
CA ILE A 206 -9.11 -1.62 -10.92
C ILE A 206 -9.10 -1.86 -9.41
N LEU A 207 -8.18 -2.71 -8.94
CA LEU A 207 -7.96 -2.91 -7.52
C LEU A 207 -7.06 -1.78 -7.02
N GLN A 208 -7.65 -0.81 -6.32
CA GLN A 208 -6.97 0.38 -5.84
C GLN A 208 -7.57 0.77 -4.50
N ASP A 209 -6.72 0.88 -3.48
CA ASP A 209 -7.10 1.30 -2.13
C ASP A 209 -7.76 2.70 -2.13
N LYS A 210 -8.75 2.93 -1.27
CA LYS A 210 -9.45 4.22 -1.15
C LYS A 210 -8.49 5.37 -0.96
N SER A 211 -7.48 5.22 -0.10
CA SER A 211 -6.56 6.31 0.21
C SER A 211 -5.74 6.75 -1.01
N SER A 212 -5.36 5.80 -1.87
CA SER A 212 -4.70 6.10 -3.15
C SER A 212 -5.60 6.84 -4.14
N CYS A 213 -6.93 6.65 -4.08
CA CYS A 213 -7.90 7.36 -4.91
C CYS A 213 -8.06 8.83 -4.48
N ILE A 214 -7.89 9.14 -3.17
CA ILE A 214 -8.10 10.47 -2.60
C ILE A 214 -7.23 11.51 -3.32
N ALA A 215 -5.94 11.26 -3.55
CA ALA A 215 -5.05 12.25 -4.15
C ALA A 215 -5.52 12.69 -5.56
N SER A 216 -5.86 11.73 -6.42
CA SER A 216 -6.41 12.03 -7.76
C SER A 216 -7.79 12.66 -7.70
N TYR A 217 -8.62 12.30 -6.71
CA TYR A 217 -9.93 12.88 -6.50
C TYR A 217 -9.83 14.34 -6.02
N VAL A 218 -8.88 14.67 -5.15
CA VAL A 218 -8.62 16.03 -4.71
C VAL A 218 -8.05 16.89 -5.85
N LEU A 219 -7.22 16.31 -6.72
CA LEU A 219 -6.67 17.05 -7.86
C LEU A 219 -7.79 17.48 -8.83
N SER A 220 -8.72 16.57 -9.12
CA SER A 220 -9.92 16.78 -9.96
C SER A 220 -9.71 17.72 -11.16
N PRO A 221 -8.79 17.39 -12.09
CA PRO A 221 -8.63 18.19 -13.30
C PRO A 221 -9.87 18.03 -14.20
N PRO A 222 -10.39 19.12 -14.79
CA PRO A 222 -11.51 19.03 -15.72
C PRO A 222 -11.10 18.34 -17.03
N PRO A 223 -12.06 17.75 -17.77
CA PRO A 223 -11.83 17.31 -19.14
C PRO A 223 -11.18 18.40 -19.99
N GLY A 224 -10.16 18.04 -20.76
CA GLY A 224 -9.40 18.95 -21.63
C GLY A 224 -8.18 19.61 -20.96
N ALA A 225 -8.01 19.48 -19.64
CA ALA A 225 -6.88 20.08 -18.93
C ALA A 225 -5.52 19.47 -19.32
N SER A 226 -4.45 20.20 -19.04
CA SER A 226 -3.07 19.69 -19.10
C SER A 226 -2.54 19.41 -17.70
N VAL A 227 -2.07 18.19 -17.48
CA VAL A 227 -1.73 17.64 -16.16
C VAL A 227 -0.33 17.06 -16.16
N ILE A 228 0.38 17.18 -15.05
CA ILE A 228 1.58 16.40 -14.76
C ILE A 228 1.31 15.40 -13.63
N ASP A 229 1.80 14.18 -13.80
CA ASP A 229 1.96 13.21 -12.72
C ASP A 229 3.47 12.99 -12.50
N ALA A 230 4.01 13.62 -11.45
CA ALA A 230 5.45 13.79 -11.26
C ALA A 230 6.19 12.51 -10.87
N CYS A 231 5.49 11.53 -10.29
CA CYS A 231 6.03 10.24 -9.82
C CYS A 231 5.06 9.10 -10.15
N ALA A 232 4.72 9.00 -11.43
CA ALA A 232 3.48 8.37 -11.89
C ALA A 232 3.45 6.84 -11.76
N ALA A 233 4.58 6.16 -11.93
CA ALA A 233 4.55 4.71 -12.07
C ALA A 233 4.20 4.05 -10.71
N PRO A 234 3.38 2.99 -10.66
CA PRO A 234 2.95 2.14 -11.76
C PRO A 234 1.69 2.62 -12.51
N GLY A 235 1.17 3.83 -12.26
CA GLY A 235 0.13 4.45 -13.08
C GLY A 235 -1.30 4.33 -12.57
N SER A 236 -1.51 3.90 -11.33
CA SER A 236 -2.86 3.77 -10.76
C SER A 236 -3.57 5.13 -10.65
N LYS A 237 -2.90 6.13 -10.06
CA LYS A 237 -3.40 7.51 -9.97
C LYS A 237 -3.49 8.18 -11.34
N THR A 238 -2.48 8.00 -12.20
CA THR A 238 -2.50 8.46 -13.60
C THR A 238 -3.74 7.94 -14.35
N SER A 239 -4.09 6.66 -14.20
CA SER A 239 -5.30 6.09 -14.83
C SER A 239 -6.59 6.67 -14.26
N HIS A 240 -6.59 7.07 -12.99
CA HIS A 240 -7.74 7.68 -12.34
C HIS A 240 -7.93 9.13 -12.81
N ILE A 241 -6.83 9.89 -12.94
CA ILE A 241 -6.81 11.23 -13.54
C ILE A 241 -7.35 11.18 -14.97
N ALA A 242 -6.87 10.24 -15.79
CA ALA A 242 -7.36 10.07 -17.17
C ALA A 242 -8.86 9.76 -17.23
N ALA A 243 -9.37 8.95 -16.29
CA ALA A 243 -10.80 8.67 -16.19
C ALA A 243 -11.62 9.93 -15.82
N ALA A 244 -11.15 10.73 -14.86
CA ALA A 244 -11.78 12.00 -14.49
C ALA A 244 -11.81 13.00 -15.65
N MET A 245 -10.73 13.05 -16.44
CA MET A 245 -10.62 13.86 -17.65
C MET A 245 -11.34 13.27 -18.88
N LYS A 246 -12.01 12.12 -18.74
CA LYS A 246 -12.70 11.41 -19.83
C LYS A 246 -11.80 11.17 -21.05
N ASN A 247 -10.52 10.86 -20.83
CA ASN A 247 -9.52 10.69 -21.89
C ASN A 247 -9.30 11.92 -22.80
N THR A 248 -9.64 13.12 -22.34
CA THR A 248 -9.41 14.38 -23.07
C THR A 248 -8.28 15.19 -22.44
N GLY A 249 -7.68 16.13 -23.18
CA GLY A 249 -6.53 16.91 -22.72
C GLY A 249 -5.21 16.14 -22.79
N SER A 250 -4.25 16.48 -21.92
CA SER A 250 -2.94 15.81 -21.86
C SER A 250 -2.50 15.52 -20.43
N ILE A 251 -1.86 14.36 -20.24
CA ILE A 251 -1.21 13.97 -18.99
C ILE A 251 0.25 13.64 -19.30
N HIS A 252 1.18 14.35 -18.67
CA HIS A 252 2.61 14.09 -18.76
C HIS A 252 3.06 13.33 -17.51
N ALA A 253 3.33 12.04 -17.67
CA ALA A 253 3.64 11.12 -16.58
C ALA A 253 5.14 10.82 -16.52
N PHE A 254 5.79 11.18 -15.41
CA PHE A 254 7.23 11.00 -15.21
C PHE A 254 7.52 9.91 -14.16
N ASP A 255 8.51 9.06 -14.42
CA ASP A 255 9.14 8.21 -13.40
C ASP A 255 10.57 7.85 -13.84
N ARG A 256 11.51 7.87 -12.89
CA ARG A 256 12.93 7.58 -13.18
C ARG A 256 13.21 6.10 -13.44
N ASP A 257 12.35 5.19 -12.99
CA ASP A 257 12.55 3.74 -13.16
C ASP A 257 11.94 3.25 -14.47
N LYS A 258 12.80 2.81 -15.39
CA LYS A 258 12.40 2.31 -16.71
C LYS A 258 11.45 1.11 -16.63
N LYS A 259 11.65 0.18 -15.69
CA LYS A 259 10.80 -1.00 -15.54
C LYS A 259 9.43 -0.63 -15.01
N ARG A 260 9.35 0.32 -14.07
CA ARG A 260 8.07 0.87 -13.59
C ARG A 260 7.36 1.63 -14.68
N CYS A 261 8.06 2.41 -15.51
CA CYS A 261 7.49 3.06 -16.70
C CYS A 261 6.89 2.05 -17.67
N ASP A 262 7.58 0.93 -17.95
CA ASP A 262 7.08 -0.11 -18.86
C ASP A 262 5.83 -0.80 -18.29
N ALA A 263 5.82 -1.07 -16.98
CA ALA A 263 4.65 -1.58 -16.27
C ALA A 263 3.47 -0.60 -16.33
N MET A 264 3.72 0.70 -16.15
CA MET A 264 2.72 1.75 -16.28
C MET A 264 2.16 1.81 -17.70
N LYS A 265 3.01 1.79 -18.74
CA LYS A 265 2.55 1.74 -20.15
C LYS A 265 1.64 0.55 -20.41
N ALA A 266 1.97 -0.63 -19.87
CA ALA A 266 1.13 -1.82 -20.00
C ALA A 266 -0.22 -1.66 -19.26
N LEU A 267 -0.19 -1.09 -18.05
CA LEU A 267 -1.38 -0.82 -17.25
C LEU A 267 -2.31 0.19 -17.92
N LEU A 268 -1.77 1.31 -18.42
CA LEU A 268 -2.54 2.35 -19.11
C LEU A 268 -3.21 1.80 -20.38
N ARG A 269 -2.50 1.00 -21.17
CA ARG A 269 -3.10 0.29 -22.32
C ARG A 269 -4.25 -0.64 -21.89
N LYS A 270 -4.05 -1.44 -20.84
CA LYS A 270 -5.09 -2.32 -20.30
C LYS A 270 -6.36 -1.54 -19.92
N TYR A 271 -6.18 -0.36 -19.32
CA TYR A 271 -7.26 0.51 -18.86
C TYR A 271 -7.82 1.46 -19.92
N ASN A 272 -7.39 1.33 -21.18
CA ASN A 272 -7.84 2.18 -22.30
C ASN A 272 -7.57 3.68 -22.06
N VAL A 273 -6.43 4.00 -21.44
CA VAL A 273 -6.00 5.38 -21.22
C VAL A 273 -5.21 5.86 -22.44
N THR A 274 -5.66 6.96 -23.06
CA THR A 274 -5.12 7.46 -24.33
C THR A 274 -4.49 8.86 -24.25
N CYS A 275 -4.84 9.66 -23.24
CA CYS A 275 -4.35 11.03 -23.10
C CYS A 275 -3.02 11.17 -22.32
N VAL A 276 -2.22 10.10 -22.19
CA VAL A 276 -0.98 10.09 -21.38
C VAL A 276 0.27 9.93 -22.24
N THR A 277 1.26 10.82 -22.03
CA THR A 277 2.63 10.64 -22.48
C THR A 277 3.50 10.20 -21.30
N VAL A 278 4.16 9.03 -21.43
CA VAL A 278 5.02 8.46 -20.38
C VAL A 278 6.49 8.71 -20.69
N SER A 279 7.16 9.44 -19.80
CA SER A 279 8.57 9.82 -19.90
C SER A 279 9.39 9.16 -18.80
N ASN A 280 10.43 8.40 -19.19
CA ASN A 280 11.38 7.86 -18.23
C ASN A 280 12.43 8.92 -17.89
N MET A 281 12.10 9.81 -16.96
CA MET A 281 12.90 10.97 -16.62
C MET A 281 12.74 11.30 -15.14
N ASP A 282 13.77 11.89 -14.56
CA ASP A 282 13.69 12.51 -13.24
C ASP A 282 12.89 13.81 -13.34
N PHE A 283 11.78 13.91 -12.60
CA PHE A 283 10.92 15.09 -12.66
C PHE A 283 11.65 16.37 -12.27
N LEU A 284 12.66 16.30 -11.39
CA LEU A 284 13.48 17.47 -11.03
C LEU A 284 14.33 18.03 -12.20
N LYS A 285 14.41 17.31 -13.33
CA LYS A 285 15.09 17.75 -14.55
C LYS A 285 14.12 18.29 -15.61
N VAL A 286 12.82 18.31 -15.33
CA VAL A 286 11.82 18.88 -16.23
C VAL A 286 11.95 20.40 -16.18
N CYS A 287 12.07 21.06 -17.34
CA CYS A 287 12.01 22.51 -17.40
C CYS A 287 10.54 22.96 -17.29
N PRO A 288 10.14 23.77 -16.30
CA PRO A 288 8.75 24.20 -16.15
C PRO A 288 8.20 24.96 -17.37
N GLU A 289 9.06 25.68 -18.09
CA GLU A 289 8.75 26.48 -19.28
C GLU A 289 8.30 25.61 -20.47
N ASP A 290 8.88 24.42 -20.63
CA ASP A 290 8.50 23.45 -21.67
C ASP A 290 7.06 22.94 -21.51
N TYR A 291 6.51 23.10 -20.31
CA TYR A 291 5.18 22.65 -19.91
C TYR A 291 4.35 23.84 -19.38
N SER A 292 4.57 25.02 -19.94
CA SER A 292 3.95 26.27 -19.49
C SER A 292 2.43 26.29 -19.55
N ASN A 293 1.78 25.35 -20.24
CA ASN A 293 0.33 25.17 -20.31
C ASN A 293 -0.25 24.23 -19.22
N VAL A 294 0.60 23.57 -18.43
CA VAL A 294 0.16 22.66 -17.36
C VAL A 294 -0.53 23.42 -16.23
N GLN A 295 -1.72 22.96 -15.87
CA GLN A 295 -2.58 23.62 -14.87
C GLN A 295 -2.72 22.80 -13.58
N TYR A 296 -2.48 21.49 -13.63
CA TYR A 296 -2.67 20.59 -12.49
C TYR A 296 -1.47 19.67 -12.35
N ILE A 297 -0.96 19.50 -11.14
CA ILE A 297 0.18 18.59 -10.90
C ILE A 297 -0.12 17.68 -9.71
N LEU A 298 0.05 16.38 -9.91
CA LEU A 298 0.09 15.39 -8.85
C LEU A 298 1.54 15.09 -8.45
N VAL A 299 1.82 15.19 -7.15
CA VAL A 299 3.11 14.88 -6.53
C VAL A 299 2.90 13.73 -5.53
N ASP A 300 3.08 12.49 -6.00
CA ASP A 300 3.02 11.25 -5.19
C ASP A 300 4.41 10.59 -5.11
N PRO A 301 5.38 11.19 -4.40
CA PRO A 301 6.78 10.79 -4.45
C PRO A 301 7.04 9.47 -3.72
N SER A 302 8.26 8.97 -3.90
CA SER A 302 8.74 7.86 -3.07
C SER A 302 8.71 8.25 -1.59
N CYS A 303 8.00 7.45 -0.80
CA CYS A 303 7.81 7.63 0.64
C CYS A 303 8.43 6.45 1.43
N SER A 304 8.51 6.55 2.76
CA SER A 304 8.90 5.45 3.64
C SER A 304 8.02 4.19 3.44
N GLY A 305 6.75 4.41 3.12
CA GLY A 305 5.69 3.41 3.02
C GLY A 305 5.20 2.97 4.39
N SER A 306 5.46 3.78 5.42
CA SER A 306 5.14 3.51 6.81
C SER A 306 3.64 3.49 7.09
N GLY A 307 2.78 4.03 6.24
CA GLY A 307 1.32 3.92 6.36
C GLY A 307 0.74 2.64 5.76
N ILE A 308 1.54 1.84 5.04
CA ILE A 308 1.06 0.60 4.44
C ILE A 308 1.07 -0.50 5.51
N ILE A 309 -0.09 -1.00 5.94
CA ILE A 309 -0.22 -1.97 7.06
C ILE A 309 0.74 -3.15 6.88
N ARG A 310 0.68 -3.82 5.73
CA ARG A 310 1.55 -4.97 5.45
C ARG A 310 3.04 -4.63 5.52
N ARG A 311 3.40 -3.39 5.19
CA ARG A 311 4.78 -2.93 5.23
C ARG A 311 5.24 -2.65 6.66
N GLN A 312 4.34 -2.14 7.51
CA GLN A 312 4.59 -2.03 8.96
C GLN A 312 4.77 -3.40 9.60
N GLU A 313 3.95 -4.39 9.21
CA GLU A 313 4.08 -5.77 9.70
C GLU A 313 5.39 -6.44 9.27
N ILE A 314 5.93 -6.08 8.09
CA ILE A 314 7.11 -6.74 7.49
C ILE A 314 8.43 -6.03 7.81
N HIS A 315 8.41 -4.71 7.98
CA HIS A 315 9.63 -3.91 8.15
C HIS A 315 9.63 -3.18 9.49
N SER A 316 10.65 -3.46 10.31
CA SER A 316 11.01 -2.61 11.44
C SER A 316 11.31 -1.17 10.96
N SER A 317 10.95 -0.20 11.81
CA SER A 317 11.08 1.26 11.67
C SER A 317 12.05 1.76 10.58
N VAL A 318 11.60 2.71 9.77
CA VAL A 318 12.44 3.42 8.80
C VAL A 318 13.59 4.12 9.52
N SER A 319 14.83 3.97 9.04
CA SER A 319 15.97 4.60 9.70
C SER A 319 15.89 6.13 9.60
N PRO A 320 16.27 6.88 10.66
CA PRO A 320 16.20 8.34 10.66
C PRO A 320 16.88 8.98 9.44
N GLN A 321 18.05 8.49 9.03
CA GLN A 321 18.79 9.00 7.88
C GLN A 321 18.01 8.83 6.56
N ARG A 322 17.29 7.71 6.42
CA ARG A 322 16.45 7.45 5.25
C ARG A 322 15.23 8.36 5.27
N LEU A 323 14.62 8.55 6.43
CA LEU A 323 13.48 9.46 6.58
C LEU A 323 13.86 10.89 6.19
N THR A 324 14.98 11.40 6.70
CA THR A 324 15.50 12.72 6.33
C THR A 324 15.85 12.83 4.84
N SER A 325 16.43 11.78 4.24
CA SER A 325 16.72 11.79 2.81
C SER A 325 15.46 11.81 1.96
N LEU A 326 14.41 11.10 2.38
CA LEU A 326 13.13 11.07 1.69
C LEU A 326 12.41 12.42 1.81
N SER A 327 12.32 12.99 3.02
CA SER A 327 11.68 14.29 3.21
C SER A 327 12.34 15.41 2.42
N ARG A 328 13.69 15.45 2.38
CA ARG A 328 14.42 16.42 1.54
C ARG A 328 14.09 16.27 0.06
N PHE A 329 14.07 15.04 -0.47
CA PHE A 329 13.69 14.78 -1.86
C PHE A 329 12.23 15.21 -2.13
N GLN A 330 11.32 14.92 -1.20
CA GLN A 330 9.91 15.29 -1.28
C GLN A 330 9.70 16.80 -1.25
N SER A 331 10.48 17.52 -0.45
CA SER A 331 10.50 18.99 -0.42
C SER A 331 10.99 19.57 -1.75
N MET A 332 12.10 19.06 -2.29
CA MET A 332 12.62 19.49 -3.60
C MET A 332 11.60 19.29 -4.72
N ILE A 333 10.96 18.11 -4.77
CA ILE A 333 10.03 17.78 -5.85
C ILE A 333 8.72 18.58 -5.75
N LEU A 334 8.23 18.85 -4.54
CA LEU A 334 7.03 19.65 -4.33
C LEU A 334 7.28 21.13 -4.68
N LYS A 335 8.40 21.72 -4.24
CA LYS A 335 8.79 23.08 -4.64
C LYS A 335 8.94 23.21 -6.15
N HIS A 336 9.54 22.20 -6.79
CA HIS A 336 9.65 22.18 -8.24
C HIS A 336 8.28 22.11 -8.94
N ALA A 337 7.33 21.32 -8.43
CA ALA A 337 5.98 21.32 -8.97
C ALA A 337 5.28 22.69 -8.85
N LEU A 338 5.51 23.40 -7.74
CA LEU A 338 4.95 24.73 -7.51
C LEU A 338 5.59 25.83 -8.38
N SER A 339 6.73 25.57 -9.04
CA SER A 339 7.38 26.55 -9.93
C SER A 339 6.81 26.58 -11.35
N PHE A 340 5.80 25.75 -11.68
CA PHE A 340 5.23 25.71 -13.02
C PHE A 340 4.37 26.94 -13.31
N PRO A 341 4.57 27.65 -14.43
CA PRO A 341 4.12 29.03 -14.58
C PRO A 341 2.61 29.19 -14.70
N SER A 342 1.87 28.15 -15.10
CA SER A 342 0.39 28.16 -15.21
C SER A 342 -0.29 27.20 -14.24
N VAL A 343 0.44 26.61 -13.30
CA VAL A 343 -0.15 25.64 -12.38
C VAL A 343 -1.14 26.34 -11.46
N LYS A 344 -2.36 25.82 -11.43
CA LYS A 344 -3.47 26.31 -10.60
C LYS A 344 -3.60 25.50 -9.33
N ARG A 345 -3.37 24.18 -9.43
CA ARG A 345 -3.47 23.25 -8.29
C ARG A 345 -2.35 22.23 -8.30
N VAL A 346 -1.72 22.04 -7.14
CA VAL A 346 -0.75 20.98 -6.89
C VAL A 346 -1.25 20.13 -5.74
N VAL A 347 -1.41 18.82 -5.96
CA VAL A 347 -1.75 17.88 -4.90
C VAL A 347 -0.53 17.08 -4.52
N TYR A 348 -0.16 17.14 -3.25
CA TYR A 348 0.89 16.36 -2.65
C TYR A 348 0.28 15.19 -1.89
N SER A 349 0.85 13.99 -2.04
CA SER A 349 0.43 12.83 -1.24
C SER A 349 1.56 11.90 -0.87
N THR A 350 1.43 11.23 0.27
CA THR A 350 2.33 10.14 0.66
C THR A 350 1.58 8.97 1.30
N CYS A 351 2.25 7.84 1.28
CA CYS A 351 1.92 6.62 2.01
C CYS A 351 2.62 6.54 3.38
N SER A 352 2.87 7.69 4.03
CA SER A 352 3.66 7.79 5.27
C SER A 352 2.83 8.28 6.45
N ILE A 353 3.17 7.79 7.65
CA ILE A 353 2.65 8.33 8.92
C ILE A 353 3.54 9.44 9.49
N HIS A 354 4.77 9.59 8.99
CA HIS A 354 5.78 10.47 9.57
C HIS A 354 5.54 11.94 9.20
N PRO A 355 5.42 12.85 10.19
CA PRO A 355 5.25 14.29 9.94
C PRO A 355 6.37 14.90 9.08
N GLU A 356 7.59 14.36 9.18
CA GLU A 356 8.75 14.82 8.40
C GLU A 356 8.56 14.61 6.89
N GLU A 357 7.80 13.59 6.48
CA GLU A 357 7.43 13.35 5.08
C GLU A 357 6.08 13.98 4.71
N ASN A 358 5.37 14.58 5.66
CA ASN A 358 3.99 15.05 5.46
C ASN A 358 3.92 16.56 5.67
N GLU A 359 3.47 17.00 6.84
CA GLU A 359 3.29 18.41 7.17
C GLU A 359 4.62 19.19 7.12
N GLY A 360 5.74 18.56 7.48
CA GLY A 360 7.06 19.19 7.38
C GLY A 360 7.42 19.56 5.94
N VAL A 361 7.16 18.67 4.98
CA VAL A 361 7.37 18.93 3.54
C VAL A 361 6.41 20.00 3.05
N VAL A 362 5.14 19.92 3.43
CA VAL A 362 4.10 20.87 3.02
C VAL A 362 4.40 22.28 3.54
N SER A 363 4.76 22.42 4.81
CA SER A 363 5.10 23.71 5.43
C SER A 363 6.35 24.33 4.79
N GLU A 364 7.38 23.53 4.51
CA GLU A 364 8.59 24.01 3.85
C GLU A 364 8.32 24.48 2.41
N ALA A 365 7.48 23.75 1.66
CA ALA A 365 7.11 24.14 0.30
C ALA A 365 6.19 25.36 0.28
N LEU A 366 5.22 25.44 1.20
CA LEU A 366 4.34 26.61 1.35
C LEU A 366 5.16 27.85 1.67
N SER A 367 6.10 27.77 2.61
CA SER A 367 6.96 28.89 2.99
C SER A 367 7.77 29.44 1.81
N ALA A 368 8.22 28.56 0.90
CA ALA A 368 8.97 28.95 -0.29
C ALA A 368 8.11 29.60 -1.39
N HIS A 369 6.78 29.39 -1.37
CA HIS A 369 5.84 29.85 -2.41
C HIS A 369 4.61 30.58 -1.83
N LYS A 370 4.72 31.13 -0.62
CA LYS A 370 3.60 31.68 0.16
C LYS A 370 2.87 32.84 -0.53
N ASP A 371 3.58 33.60 -1.36
CA ASP A 371 3.04 34.75 -2.08
C ASP A 371 2.30 34.32 -3.37
N GLN A 372 2.41 33.05 -3.76
CA GLN A 372 1.85 32.50 -5.00
C GLN A 372 0.82 31.40 -4.74
N PHE A 373 0.92 30.68 -3.61
CA PHE A 373 0.06 29.54 -3.29
C PHE A 373 -0.44 29.58 -1.86
N LYS A 374 -1.64 29.06 -1.67
CA LYS A 374 -2.26 28.80 -0.36
C LYS A 374 -2.65 27.33 -0.24
N LEU A 375 -2.76 26.83 0.99
CA LEU A 375 -3.33 25.52 1.26
C LEU A 375 -4.86 25.58 1.26
N VAL A 376 -5.47 24.59 0.61
CA VAL A 376 -6.92 24.43 0.54
C VAL A 376 -7.39 23.47 1.60
N HIS A 377 -8.47 23.82 2.31
CA HIS A 377 -9.14 22.92 3.23
C HIS A 377 -9.89 21.82 2.45
N ILE A 378 -9.17 20.74 2.14
CA ILE A 378 -9.71 19.62 1.36
C ILE A 378 -10.54 18.69 2.23
N LEU A 379 -11.56 18.06 1.62
CA LEU A 379 -12.45 17.06 2.24
C LEU A 379 -12.93 17.49 3.64
N PRO A 380 -13.81 18.51 3.73
CA PRO A 380 -14.19 19.09 5.02
C PRO A 380 -14.86 18.09 5.98
N ASP A 381 -15.52 17.07 5.45
CA ASP A 381 -16.16 16.00 6.25
C ASP A 381 -15.16 14.94 6.74
N TRP A 382 -13.90 14.99 6.31
CA TRP A 382 -12.86 14.05 6.75
C TRP A 382 -12.28 14.52 8.09
N THR A 383 -12.48 13.71 9.13
CA THR A 383 -12.16 14.05 10.52
C THR A 383 -10.67 14.05 10.82
N ASN A 384 -9.92 13.11 10.25
CA ASN A 384 -8.49 12.96 10.48
C ASN A 384 -7.70 14.00 9.69
N ARG A 385 -7.30 15.09 10.37
CA ARG A 385 -6.56 16.21 9.78
C ARG A 385 -5.05 16.05 9.95
N GLY A 386 -4.29 16.90 9.26
CA GLY A 386 -2.87 17.08 9.55
C GLY A 386 -2.62 17.69 10.93
N LEU A 387 -1.38 17.58 11.40
CA LEU A 387 -0.98 18.04 12.74
C LEU A 387 -1.08 19.56 12.88
N ALA A 388 -1.76 20.01 13.93
CA ALA A 388 -2.06 21.43 14.17
C ALA A 388 -0.83 22.31 14.47
N GLU A 389 0.28 21.70 14.88
CA GLU A 389 1.56 22.39 15.11
C GLU A 389 2.23 22.89 13.82
N TYR A 390 1.79 22.41 12.66
CA TYR A 390 2.25 22.88 11.35
C TYR A 390 1.26 23.87 10.75
N GLU A 391 1.80 24.93 10.15
CA GLU A 391 0.98 25.91 9.42
C GLU A 391 0.18 25.23 8.30
N GLY A 392 -1.14 25.39 8.34
CA GLY A 392 -2.06 24.75 7.41
C GLY A 392 -2.22 23.23 7.58
N GLY A 393 -1.75 22.66 8.69
CA GLY A 393 -1.98 21.24 9.02
C GLY A 393 -3.46 20.86 9.02
N SER A 394 -4.34 21.74 9.52
CA SER A 394 -5.79 21.56 9.47
C SER A 394 -6.36 21.52 8.04
N CYS A 395 -5.69 22.15 7.06
CA CYS A 395 -6.07 22.05 5.66
C CYS A 395 -5.74 20.69 5.04
N CYS A 396 -4.82 19.94 5.63
CA CYS A 396 -4.38 18.63 5.15
C CYS A 396 -5.25 17.49 5.70
N VAL A 397 -5.23 16.36 5.00
CA VAL A 397 -5.93 15.12 5.38
C VAL A 397 -4.92 14.03 5.71
N ARG A 398 -5.13 13.37 6.84
CA ARG A 398 -4.48 12.11 7.21
C ARG A 398 -5.48 10.97 7.13
N VAL A 399 -5.00 9.83 6.67
CA VAL A 399 -5.74 8.58 6.65
C VAL A 399 -5.10 7.63 7.65
N ILE A 400 -5.87 7.19 8.63
CA ILE A 400 -5.45 6.32 9.72
C ILE A 400 -6.08 4.95 9.50
N PRO A 401 -5.30 3.88 9.29
CA PRO A 401 -5.87 2.59 8.88
C PRO A 401 -6.91 2.00 9.83
N SER A 402 -6.73 2.17 11.14
CA SER A 402 -7.64 1.67 12.18
C SER A 402 -8.98 2.39 12.25
N GLU A 403 -9.06 3.60 11.68
CA GLU A 403 -10.23 4.48 11.75
C GLU A 403 -10.92 4.60 10.40
N ASP A 404 -10.13 4.70 9.33
CA ASP A 404 -10.59 4.98 7.97
C ASP A 404 -10.68 3.72 7.09
N PHE A 405 -10.31 2.55 7.63
CA PHE A 405 -10.40 1.23 6.99
C PHE A 405 -9.69 1.11 5.63
N CYS A 406 -8.67 1.93 5.40
CA CYS A 406 -7.83 1.89 4.19
C CYS A 406 -6.35 2.09 4.53
N GLN A 407 -5.45 2.11 3.54
CA GLN A 407 -4.02 2.27 3.83
C GLN A 407 -3.72 3.67 4.38
N GLY A 408 -2.74 3.74 5.28
CA GLY A 408 -2.31 4.99 5.89
C GLY A 408 -1.72 5.93 4.84
N PHE A 409 -2.15 7.18 4.86
CA PHE A 409 -1.95 8.11 3.76
C PHE A 409 -2.01 9.56 4.24
N PHE A 410 -1.45 10.47 3.44
CA PHE A 410 -1.48 11.90 3.68
C PHE A 410 -1.76 12.62 2.36
N VAL A 411 -2.58 13.67 2.40
CA VAL A 411 -2.89 14.49 1.22
C VAL A 411 -2.94 15.97 1.61
N ALA A 412 -2.32 16.81 0.78
CA ALA A 412 -2.41 18.26 0.85
C ALA A 412 -2.66 18.83 -0.55
N SER A 413 -3.39 19.93 -0.64
CA SER A 413 -3.65 20.63 -1.91
C SER A 413 -3.25 22.09 -1.80
N PHE A 414 -2.40 22.52 -2.73
CA PHE A 414 -2.02 23.90 -2.94
C PHE A 414 -2.84 24.45 -4.09
N GLU A 415 -3.39 25.65 -3.92
CA GLU A 415 -4.00 26.41 -5.00
C GLU A 415 -3.29 27.74 -5.18
N ARG A 416 -3.14 28.14 -6.44
CA ARG A 416 -2.56 29.43 -6.77
C ARG A 416 -3.46 30.54 -6.25
N ILE A 417 -2.85 31.58 -5.69
CA ILE A 417 -3.53 32.82 -5.29
C ILE A 417 -3.80 33.60 -6.58
N ASP A 418 -5.04 34.06 -6.74
CA ASP A 418 -5.48 34.88 -7.88
C ASP A 418 -4.87 36.29 -7.84
#